data_AF-A0A533MMI2-F1
#
_entry.id   AF-A0A533MMI2-F1
#
_cell.length_a   1.000
_cell.length_b   1.000
_cell.length_c   1.000
_cell.angle_alpha   90.00
_cell.angle_beta   90.00
_cell.angle_gamma   90.00
#
_symmetry.space_group_name_H-M   'P 1'
#
loop_
_entity.id
_entity.type
_entity.pdbx_description
1 polymer ?
#
loop_
_entity_poly.entity_id
_entity_poly.type
_entity_poly.pdbx_seq_one_letter_code
_entity_poly.pdbx_strand_id
1 'polypeptide(L)'
;SQQRLKTKDHIFFAGALPKNEHWRAYRAFKDQTLFLDIETTGLAPWNSEITLIGVHGGGKTRVFIRGVDLEEFEDVLDNCKTLVTFNGARFDLLFVI
;
A
#
# COMPACT_ATOMS: atom_id res chain seq x y z
N SER A 1 19.16 10.84 12.40
CA SER A 1 18.18 9.84 11.89
C SER A 1 17.62 8.92 12.98
N GLN A 2 18.37 8.54 14.03
CA GLN A 2 17.88 7.60 15.06
C GLN A 2 16.57 8.01 15.74
N GLN A 3 16.40 9.29 16.11
CA GLN A 3 15.14 9.76 16.71
C GLN A 3 13.95 9.62 15.75
N ARG A 4 14.14 9.96 14.46
CA ARG A 4 13.12 9.80 13.41
C ARG A 4 12.75 8.33 13.18
N LEU A 5 13.71 7.42 13.37
CA LEU A 5 13.45 5.98 13.32
C LEU A 5 12.60 5.53 14.52
N LYS A 6 12.91 6.02 15.73
CA LYS A 6 12.12 5.73 16.94
C LYS A 6 10.68 6.23 16.82
N THR A 7 10.47 7.41 16.25
CA THR A 7 9.13 7.97 16.03
C THR A 7 8.44 7.42 14.77
N LYS A 8 9.07 6.49 14.03
CA LYS A 8 8.55 5.92 12.78
C LYS A 8 8.10 7.01 11.80
N ASP A 9 8.96 8.00 11.58
CA ASP A 9 8.77 9.10 10.63
C ASP A 9 9.04 8.60 9.19
N HIS A 10 8.05 7.91 8.62
CA HIS A 10 8.15 7.28 7.31
C HIS A 10 8.32 8.30 6.17
N ILE A 11 7.76 9.51 6.30
CA ILE A 11 7.91 10.60 5.32
C ILE A 11 9.37 10.99 5.16
N PHE A 12 10.10 11.16 6.27
CA PHE A 12 11.54 11.44 6.21
C PHE A 12 12.31 10.35 5.46
N PHE A 13 12.04 9.07 5.72
CA PHE A 13 12.78 7.97 5.07
C PHE A 13 12.37 7.77 3.61
N ALA A 14 11.11 8.02 3.25
CA ALA A 14 10.64 7.97 1.86
C ALA A 14 11.36 9.02 0.99
N GLY A 15 11.66 10.21 1.55
CA GLY A 15 12.43 11.25 0.87
C GLY A 15 13.95 11.06 0.93
N ALA A 16 14.48 10.42 1.98
CA ALA A 16 15.92 10.23 2.17
C ALA A 16 16.48 9.01 1.41
N LEU A 17 15.65 7.99 1.13
CA LEU A 17 16.06 6.80 0.39
C LEU A 17 15.66 6.93 -1.09
N PRO A 18 16.53 6.50 -2.03
CA PRO A 18 16.12 6.28 -3.41
C PRO A 18 14.89 5.37 -3.48
N LYS A 19 13.98 5.61 -4.44
CA LYS A 19 12.72 4.83 -4.58
C LYS A 19 12.98 3.31 -4.66
N ASN A 20 14.02 2.89 -5.39
CA ASN A 20 14.42 1.49 -5.53
C ASN A 20 15.11 0.91 -4.27
N GLU A 21 15.35 1.73 -3.24
CA GLU A 21 15.94 1.33 -1.96
C GLU A 21 14.97 1.43 -0.78
N HIS A 22 13.71 1.80 -1.02
CA HIS A 22 12.68 1.88 0.03
C HIS A 22 12.52 0.56 0.81
N TRP A 23 12.83 -0.58 0.20
CA TRP A 23 12.86 -1.90 0.85
C TRP A 23 13.75 -1.94 2.11
N ARG A 24 14.80 -1.09 2.19
CA ARG A 24 15.68 -0.99 3.37
C ARG A 24 14.94 -0.54 4.61
N ALA A 25 13.85 0.22 4.44
CA ALA A 25 13.01 0.69 5.53
C ALA A 25 12.09 -0.41 6.07
N TYR A 26 11.80 -1.47 5.31
CA TYR A 26 10.79 -2.49 5.66
C TYR A 26 10.93 -3.02 7.09
N ARG A 27 12.13 -3.43 7.51
CA ARG A 27 12.35 -3.97 8.86
C ARG A 27 11.95 -2.99 9.97
N ALA A 28 12.13 -1.69 9.73
CA ALA A 28 11.78 -0.66 10.68
C ALA A 28 10.29 -0.32 10.68
N PHE A 29 9.53 -0.64 9.63
CA PHE A 29 8.11 -0.27 9.53
C PHE A 29 7.18 -1.48 9.42
N LYS A 30 7.70 -2.71 9.53
CA LYS A 30 6.97 -3.97 9.32
C LYS A 30 5.57 -4.02 9.93
N ASP A 31 5.42 -3.56 11.18
CA ASP A 31 4.14 -3.62 11.90
C ASP A 31 3.09 -2.63 11.36
N GLN A 32 3.52 -1.67 10.54
CA GLN A 32 2.71 -0.66 9.85
C GLN A 32 2.81 -0.80 8.33
N THR A 33 3.25 -1.97 7.85
CA THR A 33 3.34 -2.28 6.43
C THR A 33 2.09 -3.01 5.98
N LEU A 34 1.51 -2.54 4.88
CA LEU A 34 0.46 -3.25 4.16
C LEU A 34 1.01 -3.78 2.84
N PHE A 35 0.69 -5.04 2.53
CA PHE A 35 0.89 -5.64 1.23
C PHE A 35 -0.43 -5.54 0.47
N LEU A 36 -0.42 -4.91 -0.68
CA LEU A 36 -1.60 -4.62 -1.48
C LEU A 36 -1.46 -5.22 -2.87
N ASP A 37 -2.58 -5.71 -3.38
CA ASP A 37 -2.77 -6.19 -4.75
C ASP A 37 -4.22 -5.92 -5.17
N ILE A 38 -4.47 -5.75 -6.46
CA ILE A 38 -5.81 -5.44 -6.98
C ILE A 38 -6.16 -6.31 -8.17
N GLU A 39 -7.45 -6.57 -8.36
CA GLU A 39 -7.97 -7.07 -9.64
C GLU A 39 -8.82 -6.00 -10.29
N THR A 40 -8.84 -5.99 -11.62
CA THR A 40 -9.50 -4.97 -12.42
C THR A 40 -10.21 -5.59 -13.62
N THR A 41 -11.20 -4.90 -14.18
CA THR A 41 -11.89 -5.35 -15.40
C THR A 41 -11.04 -5.23 -16.67
N GLY A 42 -9.88 -4.58 -16.59
CA GLY A 42 -8.98 -4.30 -17.70
C GLY A 42 -7.75 -3.54 -17.25
N LEU A 43 -6.80 -3.31 -18.16
CA LEU A 43 -5.44 -2.88 -17.80
C LEU A 43 -5.26 -1.37 -17.59
N ALA A 44 -6.30 -0.56 -17.80
CA ALA A 44 -6.16 0.89 -17.86
C ALA A 44 -7.18 1.62 -16.97
N PRO A 45 -6.73 2.53 -16.09
CA PRO A 45 -7.61 3.15 -15.09
C PRO A 45 -8.64 4.12 -15.69
N TRP A 46 -8.45 4.61 -16.91
CA TRP A 46 -9.40 5.51 -17.57
C TRP A 46 -10.62 4.81 -18.20
N ASN A 47 -10.59 3.47 -18.31
CA ASN A 47 -11.68 2.70 -18.92
C ASN A 47 -11.94 1.34 -18.26
N SER A 48 -11.32 1.08 -17.11
CA SER A 48 -11.42 -0.15 -16.36
C SER A 48 -11.67 0.17 -14.88
N GLU A 49 -12.24 -0.79 -14.16
CA GLU A 49 -12.66 -0.63 -12.78
C GLU A 49 -12.00 -1.67 -11.88
N ILE A 50 -11.68 -1.32 -10.64
CA ILE A 50 -11.17 -2.25 -9.62
C ILE A 50 -12.26 -3.23 -9.20
N THR A 51 -12.15 -4.53 -9.45
CA THR A 51 -13.15 -5.52 -9.01
C THR A 51 -12.96 -5.92 -7.55
N LEU A 52 -11.72 -5.99 -7.09
CA LEU A 52 -11.38 -6.25 -5.69
C LEU A 52 -10.03 -5.65 -5.28
N ILE A 53 -9.86 -5.41 -3.99
CA ILE A 53 -8.57 -5.06 -3.38
C ILE A 53 -8.23 -6.09 -2.30
N GLY A 54 -7.08 -6.75 -2.45
CA GLY A 54 -6.51 -7.61 -1.42
C GLY A 54 -5.50 -6.84 -0.60
N VAL A 55 -5.61 -6.93 0.73
CA VAL A 55 -4.63 -6.32 1.64
C VAL A 55 -4.22 -7.29 2.75
N HIS A 56 -2.92 -7.39 2.99
CA HIS A 56 -2.36 -8.16 4.10
C HIS A 56 -1.48 -7.28 4.99
N GLY A 57 -1.69 -7.34 6.30
CA GLY A 57 -0.94 -6.56 7.28
C GLY A 57 -1.30 -6.97 8.71
N GLY A 58 -0.37 -6.80 9.66
CA GLY A 58 -0.61 -7.18 11.06
C GLY A 58 -0.99 -8.65 11.27
N GLY A 59 -0.61 -9.55 10.35
CA GLY A 59 -0.96 -10.97 10.38
C GLY A 59 -2.38 -11.30 9.93
N LYS A 60 -3.12 -10.34 9.37
CA LYS A 60 -4.48 -10.54 8.85
C LYS A 60 -4.55 -10.19 7.36
N THR A 61 -5.44 -10.86 6.66
CA THR A 61 -5.80 -10.53 5.28
C THR A 61 -7.24 -10.06 5.26
N ARG A 62 -7.51 -8.96 4.56
CA ARG A 62 -8.86 -8.54 4.16
C ARG A 62 -8.90 -8.49 2.63
N VAL A 63 -10.07 -8.79 2.08
CA VAL A 63 -10.38 -8.63 0.67
C VAL A 63 -11.62 -7.78 0.59
N PHE A 64 -11.57 -6.73 -0.21
CA PHE A 64 -12.67 -5.81 -0.44
C PHE A 64 -13.19 -6.00 -1.86
N ILE A 65 -14.50 -5.99 -2.06
CA ILE A 65 -15.16 -6.35 -3.31
C ILE A 65 -16.06 -5.19 -3.77
N ARG A 66 -15.96 -4.82 -5.05
CA ARG A 66 -16.80 -3.78 -5.66
C ARG A 66 -18.28 -4.06 -5.44
N GLY A 67 -19.01 -3.08 -4.93
CA GLY A 67 -20.45 -3.18 -4.65
C GLY A 67 -20.81 -4.00 -3.41
N VAL A 68 -19.82 -4.39 -2.60
CA VAL A 68 -20.01 -5.05 -1.30
C VAL A 68 -19.44 -4.18 -0.20
N ASP A 69 -18.12 -3.93 -0.24
CA ASP A 69 -17.37 -3.25 0.82
C ASP A 69 -16.10 -2.54 0.30
N LEU A 70 -15.96 -2.35 -1.02
CA LEU A 70 -14.78 -1.71 -1.63
C LEU A 70 -14.49 -0.31 -1.09
N GLU A 71 -15.54 0.40 -0.73
CA GLU A 71 -15.52 1.76 -0.21
C GLU A 71 -14.94 1.81 1.22
N GLU A 72 -14.94 0.70 1.96
CA GLU A 72 -14.31 0.59 3.29
C GLU A 72 -12.79 0.41 3.22
N PHE A 73 -12.21 0.28 2.02
CA PHE A 73 -10.77 0.07 1.87
C PHE A 73 -9.94 1.26 2.41
N GLU A 74 -10.43 2.49 2.23
CA GLU A 74 -9.72 3.70 2.67
C GLU A 74 -9.41 3.69 4.17
N ASP A 75 -10.31 3.14 4.99
CA ASP A 75 -10.15 3.02 6.44
C ASP A 75 -8.94 2.15 6.83
N VAL A 76 -8.51 1.23 5.97
CA VAL A 76 -7.33 0.38 6.23
C VAL A 76 -6.02 1.16 6.07
N LEU A 77 -6.02 2.27 5.33
CA LEU A 77 -4.83 3.06 5.04
C LEU A 77 -4.40 3.97 6.19
N ASP A 78 -5.29 4.32 7.12
CA ASP A 78 -5.05 5.32 8.19
C ASP A 78 -3.81 5.04 9.05
N ASN A 79 -3.44 3.78 9.24
CA ASN A 79 -2.28 3.38 10.04
C ASN A 79 -1.12 2.83 9.20
N CYS A 80 -1.25 2.85 7.88
CA CYS A 80 -0.22 2.40 6.95
C CYS A 80 0.91 3.43 6.86
N LYS A 81 2.15 2.97 7.06
CA LYS A 81 3.36 3.79 6.87
C LYS A 81 4.18 3.34 5.68
N THR A 82 3.92 2.13 5.18
CA THR A 82 4.62 1.55 4.04
C THR A 82 3.66 0.64 3.30
N LEU A 83 3.47 0.92 2.02
CA LEU A 83 2.69 0.09 1.12
C LEU A 83 3.66 -0.72 0.26
N VAL A 84 3.42 -2.03 0.16
CA VAL A 84 4.19 -2.95 -0.67
C VAL A 84 3.26 -3.54 -1.71
N THR A 85 3.64 -3.40 -2.98
CA THR A 85 2.89 -3.92 -4.14
C THR A 85 3.84 -4.68 -5.06
N PHE A 86 3.33 -5.61 -5.85
CA PHE A 86 4.11 -6.23 -6.92
C PHE A 86 3.86 -5.48 -8.24
N ASN A 87 4.88 -4.81 -8.78
CA ASN A 87 4.75 -3.95 -9.97
C ASN A 87 3.73 -2.79 -9.84
N GLY A 88 3.20 -2.52 -8.64
CA GLY A 88 2.08 -1.60 -8.45
C GLY A 88 2.35 -0.13 -8.78
N ALA A 89 3.59 0.35 -8.73
CA ALA A 89 3.91 1.70 -9.24
C ALA A 89 3.62 1.87 -10.75
N ARG A 90 3.49 0.77 -11.49
CA ARG A 90 3.11 0.75 -12.91
C ARG A 90 1.66 0.32 -13.14
N PHE A 91 0.96 -0.13 -12.09
CA PHE A 91 -0.36 -0.72 -12.22
C PHE A 91 -1.25 -0.38 -11.02
N ASP A 92 -1.11 -1.10 -9.90
CA ASP A 92 -2.01 -1.03 -8.74
C ASP A 92 -2.25 0.41 -8.26
N LEU A 93 -1.17 1.18 -8.12
CA LEU A 93 -1.18 2.55 -7.60
C LEU A 93 -1.78 3.55 -8.60
N LEU A 94 -1.91 3.19 -9.88
CA LEU A 94 -2.57 4.03 -10.87
C LEU A 94 -4.10 3.91 -10.83
N PHE A 95 -4.62 2.88 -10.16
CA PHE A 95 -6.04 2.68 -9.92
C PHE A 95 -6.48 3.17 -8.53
N VAL A 96 -5.60 3.04 -7.54
CA VAL A 96 -5.91 3.31 -6.12
C VAL A 96 -5.64 4.77 -5.70
N ILE A 97 -4.71 5.47 -6.37
CA ILE A 97 -4.28 6.84 -6.02
C ILE A 97 -4.78 7.87 -7.05
#